data_AF-A0AA96XG01-F1
#
_entry.id   AF-A0AA96XG01-F1
#
_cell.length_a   1.000
_cell.length_b   1.000
_cell.length_c   1.000
_cell.angle_alpha   90.00
_cell.angle_beta   90.00
_cell.angle_gamma   90.00
#
_symmetry.space_group_name_H-M   'P 1'
#
loop_
_entity.id
_entity.type
_entity.pdbx_description
1 polymer ?
#
loop_
_entity_poly.entity_id
_entity_poly.type
_entity_poly.pdbx_seq_one_letter_code
_entity_poly.pdbx_strand_id
1 'polypeptide(L)'
;MDEPTWCRDALALARTVQSPAELVAALKAHHPEMPMPGAARLFVELAEARGRDVVPYLLGHLQAVAPRWGALGRKDAKGFPELLALARARDWDDVWGALLRTSAMAETYDAEVLRLVQDDASLPARTRRRLLQLAGAGGEWNLPGLGLARVQPLTDATATALYARFPELVRGPFRMHVALSWHAAYPKLVMRALEAHDEDLLDYLASRAAMHLPATGSAKEWEKVLNAMAAHYEALPKEGGVFARRAANALGALPAYSMWTFDALMEKNRLARLFFLRSDDFYLAEPRAVRDLLEAPQIHVQALAFRLLGRDSAKAREVAAQNLDLLQATLLRPLHRRTRHAAFDALANAAAHGVEAARVLVPRVRDAFALPDSRYPKESLMALLARMLARWPELRDATEVPHVFGLPAKGDGA
;
A
#
# COMPACT_ATOMS: atom_id res chain seq x y z
N MET A 1 7.50 39.73 -14.08
CA MET A 1 7.70 39.45 -15.52
C MET A 1 6.40 38.89 -16.07
N ASP A 2 5.91 39.41 -17.19
CA ASP A 2 4.71 38.88 -17.85
C ASP A 2 5.07 37.80 -18.89
N GLU A 3 4.09 37.00 -19.29
CA GLU A 3 4.28 35.85 -20.18
C GLU A 3 4.88 36.21 -21.56
N PRO A 4 4.43 37.28 -22.26
CA PRO A 4 4.98 37.63 -23.56
C PRO A 4 6.46 38.05 -23.48
N THR A 5 6.84 38.81 -22.44
CA THR A 5 8.24 39.21 -22.21
C THR A 5 9.11 37.99 -21.95
N TRP A 6 8.65 37.10 -21.07
CA TRP A 6 9.37 35.86 -20.78
C TRP A 6 9.63 35.02 -22.05
N CYS A 7 8.59 34.80 -22.86
CA CYS A 7 8.72 34.00 -24.09
C CYS A 7 9.71 34.65 -25.07
N ARG A 8 9.60 35.95 -25.30
CA ARG A 8 10.51 36.70 -26.17
C ARG A 8 11.95 36.59 -25.71
N ASP A 9 12.20 36.80 -24.42
CA ASP A 9 13.54 36.83 -23.85
C ASP A 9 14.17 35.42 -23.87
N ALA A 10 13.40 34.38 -23.54
CA ALA A 10 13.85 32.99 -23.63
C ALA A 10 14.22 32.58 -25.06
N LEU A 11 13.42 32.98 -26.06
CA LEU A 11 13.72 32.73 -27.48
C LEU A 11 14.91 33.56 -27.98
N ALA A 12 15.11 34.76 -27.45
CA ALA A 12 16.29 35.56 -27.76
C ALA A 12 17.56 34.88 -27.23
N LEU A 13 17.55 34.39 -25.98
CA LEU A 13 18.64 33.62 -25.38
C LEU A 13 18.98 32.37 -26.22
N ALA A 14 17.97 31.65 -26.70
CA ALA A 14 18.17 30.48 -27.55
C ALA A 14 18.90 30.80 -28.87
N ARG A 15 18.78 32.03 -29.39
CA ARG A 15 19.47 32.47 -30.61
C ARG A 15 20.87 33.01 -30.33
N THR A 16 21.08 33.69 -29.20
CA THR A 16 22.31 34.44 -28.93
C THR A 16 23.35 33.63 -28.15
N VAL A 17 22.92 32.77 -27.22
CA VAL A 17 23.83 32.00 -26.36
C VAL A 17 24.23 30.71 -27.06
N GLN A 18 25.48 30.60 -27.51
CA GLN A 18 25.94 29.44 -28.28
C GLN A 18 26.15 28.20 -27.39
N SER A 19 26.78 28.37 -26.23
CA SER A 19 27.09 27.27 -25.32
C SER A 19 25.82 26.65 -24.73
N PRO A 20 25.60 25.32 -24.86
CA PRO A 20 24.43 24.65 -24.29
C PRO A 20 24.31 24.81 -22.77
N ALA A 21 25.43 24.75 -22.05
CA ALA A 21 25.44 24.89 -20.59
C ALA A 21 25.06 26.30 -20.15
N GLU A 22 25.60 27.32 -20.82
CA GLU A 22 25.28 28.72 -20.56
C GLU A 22 23.82 29.02 -20.92
N LEU A 23 23.31 28.45 -22.02
CA LEU A 23 21.91 28.58 -22.39
C LEU A 23 20.99 28.04 -21.31
N VAL A 24 21.25 26.83 -20.81
CA VAL A 24 20.45 26.22 -19.74
C VAL A 24 20.49 27.06 -18.47
N ALA A 25 21.67 27.59 -18.09
CA ALA A 25 21.81 28.46 -16.93
C ALA A 25 21.03 29.78 -17.11
N ALA A 26 21.12 30.40 -18.28
CA ALA A 26 20.40 31.63 -18.60
C ALA A 26 18.87 31.42 -18.59
N LEU A 27 18.38 30.34 -19.22
CA LEU A 27 16.97 29.99 -19.23
C LEU A 27 16.41 29.70 -17.83
N LYS A 28 17.23 29.09 -16.94
CA LYS A 28 16.88 28.89 -15.52
C LYS A 28 16.76 30.21 -14.78
N ALA A 29 17.73 31.10 -14.93
CA ALA A 29 17.73 32.41 -14.27
C ALA A 29 16.54 33.28 -14.70
N HIS A 30 16.06 33.10 -15.93
CA HIS A 30 14.89 33.81 -16.47
C HIS A 30 13.57 33.02 -16.33
N HIS A 31 13.55 31.86 -15.65
CA HIS A 31 12.31 31.12 -15.47
C HIS A 31 11.41 31.86 -14.47
N PRO A 32 10.11 32.06 -14.79
CA PRO A 32 9.20 32.76 -13.91
C PRO A 32 8.91 31.95 -12.64
N GLU A 33 8.80 32.63 -11.51
CA GLU A 33 8.39 31.99 -10.24
C GLU A 33 6.92 31.52 -10.26
N MET A 34 6.09 32.20 -11.05
CA MET A 34 4.65 31.91 -11.18
C MET A 34 4.35 31.06 -12.43
N PRO A 35 3.42 30.09 -12.38
CA PRO A 35 3.10 29.23 -13.52
C PRO A 35 2.51 29.98 -14.73
N MET A 36 3.25 30.03 -15.85
CA MET A 36 2.81 30.71 -17.08
C MET A 36 1.99 29.81 -18.02
N PRO A 37 0.78 30.20 -18.48
CA PRO A 37 -0.09 29.40 -19.35
C PRO A 37 0.57 28.82 -20.62
N GLY A 38 1.39 29.60 -21.31
CA GLY A 38 2.06 29.22 -22.57
C GLY A 38 3.40 28.51 -22.41
N ALA A 39 3.76 28.05 -21.21
CA ALA A 39 5.04 27.37 -20.97
C ALA A 39 5.27 26.18 -21.91
N ALA A 40 4.25 25.37 -22.18
CA ALA A 40 4.39 24.20 -23.05
C ALA A 40 4.67 24.60 -24.51
N ARG A 41 4.03 25.65 -25.01
CA ARG A 41 4.31 26.19 -26.34
C ARG A 41 5.73 26.74 -26.45
N LEU A 42 6.19 27.50 -25.46
CA LEU A 42 7.58 27.97 -25.44
C LEU A 42 8.57 26.80 -25.45
N PHE A 43 8.27 25.72 -24.71
CA PHE A 43 9.13 24.54 -24.67
C PHE A 43 9.23 23.84 -26.03
N VAL A 44 8.14 23.82 -26.82
CA VAL A 44 8.18 23.35 -28.22
C VAL A 44 9.12 24.24 -29.03
N GLU A 45 8.92 25.55 -29.01
CA GLU A 45 9.71 26.49 -29.82
C GLU A 45 11.21 26.45 -29.46
N LEU A 46 11.55 26.31 -28.17
CA LEU A 46 12.92 26.11 -27.71
C LEU A 46 13.51 24.77 -28.19
N ALA A 47 12.74 23.69 -28.09
CA ALA A 47 13.17 22.36 -28.52
C ALA A 47 13.36 22.26 -30.04
N GLU A 48 12.53 22.94 -30.83
CA GLU A 48 12.69 23.03 -32.28
C GLU A 48 13.94 23.82 -32.66
N ALA A 49 14.19 24.95 -31.98
CA ALA A 49 15.33 25.82 -32.27
C ALA A 49 16.67 25.20 -31.86
N ARG A 50 16.73 24.48 -30.73
CA ARG A 50 17.99 24.06 -30.09
C ARG A 50 18.13 22.56 -29.87
N GLY A 51 17.12 21.77 -30.19
CA GLY A 51 17.21 20.31 -30.08
C GLY A 51 17.54 19.87 -28.64
N ARG A 52 18.56 19.00 -28.52
CA ARG A 52 18.95 18.39 -27.23
C ARG A 52 19.56 19.38 -26.25
N ASP A 53 20.09 20.52 -26.69
CA ASP A 53 20.77 21.50 -25.84
C ASP A 53 19.87 22.02 -24.72
N VAL A 54 18.56 22.12 -24.96
CA VAL A 54 17.60 22.66 -24.00
C VAL A 54 16.96 21.59 -23.11
N VAL A 55 17.17 20.30 -23.37
CA VAL A 55 16.51 19.22 -22.61
C VAL A 55 16.76 19.30 -21.10
N PRO A 56 17.97 19.62 -20.59
CA PRO A 56 18.18 19.77 -19.15
C PRO A 56 17.32 20.89 -18.53
N TYR A 57 16.99 21.94 -19.30
CA TYR A 57 16.06 22.96 -18.87
C TYR A 57 14.61 22.46 -18.88
N LEU A 58 14.18 21.79 -19.95
CA LEU A 58 12.82 21.25 -20.07
C LEU A 58 12.49 20.26 -18.95
N LEU A 59 13.37 19.27 -18.71
CA LEU A 59 13.21 18.26 -17.66
C LEU A 59 13.12 18.88 -16.26
N GLY A 60 13.88 19.96 -16.01
CA GLY A 60 13.86 20.68 -14.74
C GLY A 60 12.55 21.43 -14.46
N HIS A 61 11.71 21.67 -15.48
CA HIS A 61 10.52 22.53 -15.38
C HIS A 61 9.26 21.89 -15.94
N LEU A 62 9.18 20.55 -16.02
CA LEU A 62 8.00 19.85 -16.55
C LEU A 62 6.71 20.14 -15.75
N GLN A 63 6.82 20.51 -14.48
CA GLN A 63 5.64 20.93 -13.71
C GLN A 63 4.97 22.21 -14.27
N ALA A 64 5.72 23.08 -14.95
CA ALA A 64 5.15 24.27 -15.59
C ALA A 64 4.15 23.94 -16.71
N VAL A 65 4.28 22.73 -17.29
CA VAL A 65 3.42 22.20 -18.36
C VAL A 65 2.38 21.19 -17.86
N ALA A 66 2.17 21.09 -16.54
CA ALA A 66 1.17 20.21 -15.97
C ALA A 66 -0.28 20.64 -16.33
N PRO A 67 -1.26 19.71 -16.29
CA PRO A 67 -2.62 20.01 -16.75
C PRO A 67 -3.31 20.99 -15.82
N ARG A 68 -4.02 21.97 -16.40
CA ARG A 68 -4.64 23.09 -15.68
C ARG A 68 -6.17 23.02 -15.72
N TRP A 69 -6.81 23.62 -14.74
CA TRP A 69 -8.26 23.79 -14.71
C TRP A 69 -8.69 24.85 -15.73
N GLY A 70 -9.58 24.47 -16.66
CA GLY A 70 -10.26 25.37 -17.58
C GLY A 70 -11.78 25.36 -17.34
N ALA A 71 -12.51 26.13 -18.15
CA ALA A 71 -13.98 26.29 -18.03
C ALA A 71 -14.78 24.99 -18.15
N LEU A 72 -14.23 23.96 -18.79
CA LEU A 72 -14.86 22.64 -19.01
C LEU A 72 -14.14 21.52 -18.25
N GLY A 73 -13.44 21.86 -17.16
CA GLY A 73 -12.65 20.91 -16.37
C GLY A 73 -11.16 20.95 -16.70
N ARG A 74 -10.43 19.94 -16.22
CA ARG A 74 -8.97 19.85 -16.37
C ARG A 74 -8.58 19.41 -17.77
N LYS A 75 -7.62 20.09 -18.39
CA LYS A 75 -7.09 19.76 -19.73
C LYS A 75 -5.57 19.88 -19.75
N ASP A 76 -4.96 19.14 -20.67
CA ASP A 76 -3.53 19.30 -20.98
C ASP A 76 -3.20 20.76 -21.32
N ALA A 77 -1.98 21.20 -21.00
CA ALA A 77 -1.54 22.55 -21.28
C ALA A 77 -1.48 22.80 -22.81
N LYS A 78 -1.75 24.04 -23.25
CA LYS A 78 -1.69 24.40 -24.67
C LYS A 78 -0.23 24.30 -25.17
N GLY A 79 0.03 23.43 -26.15
CA GLY A 79 1.39 23.10 -26.61
C GLY A 79 1.91 21.75 -26.09
N PHE A 80 1.22 21.11 -25.14
CA PHE A 80 1.64 19.82 -24.59
C PHE A 80 1.57 18.68 -25.62
N PRO A 81 0.47 18.50 -26.39
CA PRO A 81 0.41 17.47 -27.43
C PRO A 81 1.53 17.62 -28.47
N GLU A 82 1.85 18.86 -28.86
CA GLU A 82 2.91 19.19 -29.80
C GLU A 82 4.29 18.84 -29.21
N LEU A 83 4.54 19.16 -27.95
CA LEU A 83 5.78 18.81 -27.26
C LEU A 83 5.96 17.29 -27.13
N LEU A 84 4.88 16.58 -26.79
CA LEU A 84 4.88 15.11 -26.71
C LEU A 84 5.14 14.47 -28.08
N ALA A 85 4.50 14.99 -29.14
CA ALA A 85 4.73 14.54 -30.52
C ALA A 85 6.16 14.81 -30.99
N LEU A 86 6.71 15.98 -30.67
CA LEU A 86 8.10 16.34 -30.96
C LEU A 86 9.09 15.39 -30.26
N ALA A 87 8.90 15.13 -28.97
CA ALA A 87 9.73 14.20 -28.21
C ALA A 87 9.69 12.78 -28.82
N ARG A 88 8.51 12.33 -29.27
CA ARG A 88 8.36 11.04 -29.98
C ARG A 88 9.09 11.03 -31.32
N ALA A 89 8.90 12.05 -32.15
CA ALA A 89 9.49 12.15 -33.48
C ALA A 89 11.02 12.23 -33.45
N ARG A 90 11.60 12.76 -32.36
CA ARG A 90 13.05 12.88 -32.15
C ARG A 90 13.64 11.71 -31.34
N ASP A 91 12.86 10.68 -31.02
CA ASP A 91 13.25 9.56 -30.14
C ASP A 91 13.84 10.01 -28.79
N TRP A 92 13.28 11.09 -28.22
CA TRP A 92 13.63 11.57 -26.88
C TRP A 92 12.82 10.84 -25.82
N ASP A 93 13.08 9.53 -25.69
CA ASP A 93 12.40 8.61 -24.78
C ASP A 93 12.38 9.13 -23.32
N ASP A 94 13.45 9.79 -22.87
CA ASP A 94 13.58 10.42 -21.54
C ASP A 94 12.60 11.60 -21.34
N VAL A 95 12.52 12.50 -22.32
CA VAL A 95 11.61 13.65 -22.27
C VAL A 95 10.16 13.20 -22.41
N TRP A 96 9.88 12.30 -23.36
CA TRP A 96 8.57 11.72 -23.59
C TRP A 96 8.04 10.99 -22.35
N GLY A 97 8.86 10.13 -21.74
CA GLY A 97 8.47 9.38 -20.55
C GLY A 97 8.24 10.28 -19.34
N ALA A 98 9.10 11.28 -19.15
CA ALA A 98 8.94 12.25 -18.08
C ALA A 98 7.67 13.09 -18.24
N LEU A 99 7.39 13.62 -19.44
CA LEU A 99 6.16 14.37 -19.75
C LEU A 99 4.89 13.60 -19.40
N LEU A 100 4.82 12.32 -19.80
CA LEU A 100 3.66 11.47 -19.55
C LEU A 100 3.46 11.19 -18.06
N ARG A 101 4.55 10.93 -17.34
CA ARG A 101 4.50 10.66 -15.90
C ARG A 101 4.13 11.90 -15.08
N THR A 102 4.76 13.04 -15.34
CA THR A 102 4.65 14.22 -14.46
C THR A 102 3.50 15.14 -14.87
N SER A 103 3.23 15.25 -16.17
CA SER A 103 2.56 16.42 -16.75
C SER A 103 1.40 16.09 -17.69
N ALA A 104 1.17 14.83 -18.04
CA ALA A 104 -0.01 14.44 -18.80
C ALA A 104 -1.27 14.35 -17.93
N MET A 105 -2.42 14.52 -18.57
CA MET A 105 -3.70 13.99 -18.11
C MET A 105 -3.72 12.45 -18.10
N ALA A 106 -4.57 11.86 -17.27
CA ALA A 106 -4.68 10.40 -17.14
C ALA A 106 -5.12 9.75 -18.47
N GLU A 107 -5.99 10.42 -19.22
CA GLU A 107 -6.47 9.98 -20.53
C GLU A 107 -5.35 9.94 -21.57
N THR A 108 -4.50 10.98 -21.59
CA THR A 108 -3.35 11.05 -22.50
C THR A 108 -2.29 10.01 -22.14
N TYR A 109 -2.07 9.77 -20.84
CA TYR A 109 -1.20 8.69 -20.36
C TYR A 109 -1.73 7.31 -20.77
N ASP A 110 -3.02 7.03 -20.52
CA ASP A 110 -3.67 5.75 -20.84
C ASP A 110 -3.63 5.46 -22.34
N ALA A 111 -3.97 6.45 -23.17
CA ALA A 111 -3.92 6.32 -24.62
C ALA A 111 -2.53 5.98 -25.14
N GLU A 112 -1.47 6.53 -24.55
CA GLU A 112 -0.11 6.24 -24.95
C GLU A 112 0.35 4.84 -24.50
N VAL A 113 -0.04 4.40 -23.30
CA VAL A 113 0.20 3.02 -22.85
C VAL A 113 -0.52 2.05 -23.79
N LEU A 114 -1.79 2.31 -24.11
CA LEU A 114 -2.55 1.47 -25.06
C LEU A 114 -1.88 1.42 -26.43
N ARG A 115 -1.43 2.57 -26.95
CA ARG A 115 -0.72 2.64 -28.24
C ARG A 115 0.54 1.78 -28.25
N LEU A 116 1.33 1.79 -27.18
CA LEU A 116 2.51 0.92 -27.07
C LEU A 116 2.13 -0.56 -26.98
N VAL A 117 1.07 -0.89 -26.25
CA VAL A 117 0.57 -2.25 -26.10
C VAL A 117 -0.04 -2.81 -27.38
N GLN A 118 -0.56 -1.94 -28.26
CA GLN A 118 -1.13 -2.33 -29.56
C GLN A 118 -0.12 -2.24 -30.72
N ASP A 119 1.09 -1.73 -30.47
CA ASP A 119 2.13 -1.63 -31.49
C ASP A 119 2.78 -3.00 -31.70
N ASP A 120 2.21 -3.78 -32.62
CA ASP A 120 2.71 -5.11 -33.01
C ASP A 120 3.88 -5.04 -34.00
N ALA A 121 4.11 -3.88 -34.63
CA ALA A 121 5.22 -3.67 -35.54
C ALA A 121 6.56 -3.46 -34.81
N SER A 122 6.52 -2.90 -33.59
CA SER A 122 7.71 -2.70 -32.76
C SER A 122 8.24 -4.00 -32.14
N LEU A 123 9.56 -4.10 -32.04
CA LEU A 123 10.23 -5.18 -31.29
C LEU A 123 9.74 -5.20 -29.83
N PRO A 124 9.33 -6.36 -29.28
CA PRO A 124 8.81 -6.47 -27.92
C PRO A 124 9.73 -5.87 -26.85
N ALA A 125 11.05 -5.99 -27.00
CA ALA A 125 12.02 -5.42 -26.07
C ALA A 125 12.01 -3.88 -26.05
N ARG A 126 11.80 -3.23 -27.21
CA ARG A 126 11.70 -1.75 -27.29
C ARG A 126 10.41 -1.27 -26.64
N THR A 127 9.29 -1.94 -26.94
CA THR A 127 7.99 -1.66 -26.33
C THR A 127 8.07 -1.80 -24.80
N ARG A 128 8.63 -2.91 -24.31
CA ARG A 128 8.83 -3.16 -22.89
C ARG A 128 9.69 -2.08 -22.23
N ARG A 129 10.80 -1.66 -22.86
CA ARG A 129 11.66 -0.58 -22.36
C ARG A 129 10.88 0.74 -22.20
N ARG A 130 10.09 1.12 -23.21
CA ARG A 130 9.26 2.34 -23.17
C ARG A 130 8.16 2.24 -22.12
N LEU A 131 7.50 1.08 -21.98
CA LEU A 131 6.51 0.86 -20.92
C LEU A 131 7.15 0.99 -19.52
N LEU A 132 8.35 0.44 -19.31
CA LEU A 132 9.07 0.58 -18.04
C LEU A 132 9.42 2.04 -17.70
N GLN A 133 9.66 2.90 -18.69
CA GLN A 133 9.85 4.34 -18.47
C GLN A 133 8.57 5.03 -18.00
N LEU A 134 7.39 4.49 -18.35
CA LEU A 134 6.10 5.04 -17.93
C LEU A 134 5.62 4.52 -16.58
N ALA A 135 6.14 3.39 -16.13
CA ALA A 135 5.75 2.77 -14.87
C ALA A 135 6.20 3.57 -13.65
N GLY A 136 5.47 3.43 -12.55
CA GLY A 136 5.77 4.02 -11.24
C GLY A 136 5.17 5.41 -11.00
N ALA A 137 5.56 6.02 -9.88
CA ALA A 137 5.08 7.35 -9.50
C ALA A 137 5.68 8.42 -10.41
N GLY A 138 4.82 9.25 -10.99
CA GLY A 138 5.23 10.39 -11.80
C GLY A 138 5.58 11.63 -11.01
N GLY A 139 5.34 11.63 -9.69
CA GLY A 139 5.73 12.66 -8.76
C GLY A 139 5.23 12.33 -7.36
N GLU A 140 5.61 13.13 -6.36
CA GLU A 140 5.15 12.99 -4.98
C GLU A 140 4.65 14.34 -4.47
N TRP A 141 3.49 14.34 -3.80
CA TRP A 141 3.06 15.48 -2.99
C TRP A 141 3.64 15.33 -1.61
N ASN A 142 4.57 16.22 -1.27
CA ASN A 142 5.20 16.27 0.04
C ASN A 142 4.44 17.25 0.91
N LEU A 143 3.54 16.74 1.75
CA LEU A 143 2.91 17.48 2.85
C LEU A 143 3.71 17.20 4.14
N PRO A 144 3.68 18.08 5.15
CA PRO A 144 4.36 17.85 6.42
C PRO A 144 3.97 16.49 7.03
N GLY A 145 4.90 15.54 7.04
CA GLY A 145 4.68 14.18 7.55
C GLY A 145 3.90 13.23 6.64
N LEU A 146 3.56 13.61 5.40
CA LEU A 146 2.83 12.77 4.44
C LEU A 146 3.36 12.95 3.01
N GLY A 147 3.91 11.87 2.44
CA GLY A 147 4.23 11.79 1.01
C GLY A 147 3.12 11.04 0.27
N LEU A 148 2.52 11.65 -0.76
CA LEU A 148 1.55 10.99 -1.63
C LEU A 148 2.13 10.84 -3.05
N ALA A 149 2.46 9.60 -3.41
CA ALA A 149 2.87 9.27 -4.76
C ALA A 149 1.72 9.48 -5.76
N ARG A 150 1.97 10.28 -6.80
CA ARG A 150 1.06 10.49 -7.92
C ARG A 150 1.33 9.44 -8.98
N VAL A 151 0.43 8.47 -9.10
CA VAL A 151 0.43 7.42 -10.12
C VAL A 151 -0.76 7.64 -11.05
N GLN A 152 -0.54 7.58 -12.36
CA GLN A 152 -1.62 7.72 -13.35
C GLN A 152 -2.35 6.37 -13.50
N PRO A 153 -3.67 6.31 -13.26
CA PRO A 153 -4.42 5.06 -13.41
C PRO A 153 -4.58 4.69 -14.89
N LEU A 154 -4.66 3.39 -15.18
CA LEU A 154 -5.09 2.90 -16.49
C LEU A 154 -6.60 2.71 -16.54
N THR A 155 -7.17 2.67 -17.73
CA THR A 155 -8.54 2.18 -17.91
C THR A 155 -8.57 0.65 -17.85
N ASP A 156 -9.73 0.06 -17.57
CA ASP A 156 -9.89 -1.41 -17.53
C ASP A 156 -9.53 -2.06 -18.88
N ALA A 157 -9.84 -1.40 -20.00
CA ALA A 157 -9.47 -1.87 -21.33
C ALA A 157 -7.95 -1.89 -21.52
N THR A 158 -7.26 -0.80 -21.20
CA THR A 158 -5.80 -0.69 -21.35
C THR A 158 -5.06 -1.62 -20.39
N ALA A 159 -5.51 -1.71 -19.13
CA ALA A 159 -4.96 -2.64 -18.15
C ALA A 159 -5.11 -4.10 -18.61
N THR A 160 -6.27 -4.47 -19.16
CA THR A 160 -6.51 -5.82 -19.69
C THR A 160 -5.65 -6.11 -20.92
N ALA A 161 -5.48 -5.14 -21.83
CA ALA A 161 -4.61 -5.29 -22.99
C ALA A 161 -3.14 -5.44 -22.59
N LEU A 162 -2.68 -4.62 -21.64
CA LEU A 162 -1.33 -4.70 -21.09
C LEU A 162 -1.09 -6.05 -20.42
N TYR A 163 -2.06 -6.54 -19.64
CA TYR A 163 -1.99 -7.84 -18.99
C TYR A 163 -1.90 -8.99 -20.00
N ALA A 164 -2.70 -8.94 -21.06
CA ALA A 164 -2.71 -9.97 -22.09
C ALA A 164 -1.36 -10.08 -22.83
N ARG A 165 -0.66 -8.95 -23.04
CA ARG A 165 0.61 -8.92 -23.79
C ARG A 165 1.86 -9.02 -22.91
N PHE A 166 1.84 -8.39 -21.72
CA PHE A 166 2.97 -8.28 -20.79
C PHE A 166 2.50 -8.46 -19.33
N PRO A 167 2.07 -9.67 -18.94
CA PRO A 167 1.51 -9.91 -17.61
C PRO A 167 2.50 -9.59 -16.47
N GLU A 168 3.80 -9.76 -16.70
CA GLU A 168 4.84 -9.43 -15.72
C GLU A 168 4.92 -7.92 -15.41
N LEU A 169 4.54 -7.07 -16.37
CA LEU A 169 4.48 -5.63 -16.15
C LEU A 169 3.34 -5.26 -15.22
N VAL A 170 2.17 -5.89 -15.38
CA VAL A 170 1.00 -5.68 -14.50
C VAL A 170 1.24 -6.21 -13.09
N ARG A 171 1.93 -7.36 -12.96
CA ARG A 171 2.31 -7.92 -11.64
C ARG A 171 3.35 -7.09 -10.90
N GLY A 172 4.16 -6.31 -11.61
CA GLY A 172 5.26 -5.55 -11.02
C GLY A 172 5.16 -4.04 -11.29
N PRO A 173 5.90 -3.48 -12.27
CA PRO A 173 6.01 -2.03 -12.48
C PRO A 173 4.67 -1.28 -12.62
N PHE A 174 3.67 -1.87 -13.27
CA PHE A 174 2.34 -1.28 -13.48
C PHE A 174 1.33 -1.64 -12.39
N ARG A 175 1.71 -2.41 -11.36
CA ARG A 175 0.82 -2.88 -10.30
C ARG A 175 0.02 -1.74 -9.66
N MET A 176 0.67 -0.61 -9.37
CA MET A 176 0.00 0.57 -8.80
C MET A 176 -0.90 1.32 -9.77
N HIS A 177 -0.72 1.17 -11.08
CA HIS A 177 -1.53 1.80 -12.12
C HIS A 177 -2.86 1.06 -12.35
N VAL A 178 -2.95 -0.20 -11.93
CA VAL A 178 -4.16 -1.03 -11.99
C VAL A 178 -4.77 -1.26 -10.60
N ALA A 179 -4.39 -0.44 -9.62
CA ALA A 179 -4.90 -0.55 -8.26
C ALA A 179 -6.41 -0.26 -8.26
N LEU A 180 -7.21 -1.21 -7.79
CA LEU A 180 -8.64 -0.97 -7.57
C LEU A 180 -8.80 0.22 -6.62
N SER A 181 -9.61 1.19 -7.01
CA SER A 181 -9.86 2.41 -6.25
C SER A 181 -11.29 2.87 -6.44
N TRP A 182 -11.74 3.82 -5.64
CA TRP A 182 -13.12 4.35 -5.71
C TRP A 182 -13.58 4.76 -7.13
N HIS A 183 -12.65 5.06 -8.04
CA HIS A 183 -12.89 5.39 -9.44
C HIS A 183 -12.89 4.23 -10.43
N ALA A 184 -12.30 3.07 -10.10
CA ALA A 184 -12.10 1.99 -11.05
C ALA A 184 -12.07 0.61 -10.38
N ALA A 185 -13.00 -0.26 -10.78
CA ALA A 185 -13.14 -1.63 -10.29
C ALA A 185 -12.44 -2.69 -11.19
N TYR A 186 -11.97 -2.30 -12.38
CA TYR A 186 -11.26 -3.18 -13.33
C TYR A 186 -11.89 -4.58 -13.54
N PRO A 187 -13.20 -4.70 -13.81
CA PRO A 187 -13.87 -5.99 -13.90
C PRO A 187 -13.30 -6.90 -14.99
N LYS A 188 -12.85 -6.39 -16.13
CA LYS A 188 -12.26 -7.23 -17.19
C LYS A 188 -10.91 -7.79 -16.78
N LEU A 189 -10.04 -6.97 -16.19
CA LEU A 189 -8.75 -7.43 -15.68
C LEU A 189 -8.92 -8.51 -14.61
N VAL A 190 -9.84 -8.29 -13.65
CA VAL A 190 -10.11 -9.25 -12.58
C VAL A 190 -10.58 -10.59 -13.16
N MET A 191 -11.54 -10.58 -14.09
CA MET A 191 -12.02 -11.82 -14.71
C MET A 191 -10.90 -12.53 -15.48
N ARG A 192 -10.04 -11.81 -16.19
CA ARG A 192 -8.89 -12.41 -16.89
C ARG A 192 -7.86 -13.01 -15.94
N ALA A 193 -7.58 -12.36 -14.82
CA ALA A 193 -6.70 -12.91 -13.79
C ALA A 193 -7.29 -14.18 -13.15
N LEU A 194 -8.61 -14.21 -12.93
CA LEU A 194 -9.33 -15.40 -12.44
C LEU A 194 -9.24 -16.56 -13.44
N GLU A 195 -9.52 -16.30 -14.72
CA GLU A 195 -9.44 -17.29 -15.81
C GLU A 195 -8.01 -17.85 -15.97
N ALA A 196 -6.99 -17.01 -15.76
CA ALA A 196 -5.59 -17.39 -15.84
C ALA A 196 -5.05 -18.05 -14.56
N HIS A 197 -5.85 -18.14 -13.48
CA HIS A 197 -5.40 -18.53 -12.15
C HIS A 197 -4.15 -17.75 -11.70
N ASP A 198 -4.13 -16.44 -11.99
CA ASP A 198 -3.01 -15.54 -11.68
C ASP A 198 -3.08 -15.08 -10.23
N GLU A 199 -2.78 -16.03 -9.37
CA GLU A 199 -2.82 -15.93 -7.94
C GLU A 199 -2.08 -14.68 -7.41
N ASP A 200 -0.86 -14.38 -7.86
CA ASP A 200 -0.11 -13.21 -7.35
C ASP A 200 -0.81 -11.88 -7.64
N LEU A 201 -1.41 -11.74 -8.83
CA LEU A 201 -2.19 -10.57 -9.18
C LEU A 201 -3.51 -10.53 -8.41
N LEU A 202 -4.18 -11.68 -8.24
CA LEU A 202 -5.44 -11.78 -7.50
C LEU A 202 -5.27 -11.37 -6.03
N ASP A 203 -4.20 -11.78 -5.36
CA ASP A 203 -3.90 -11.36 -3.98
C ASP A 203 -3.73 -9.84 -3.89
N TYR A 204 -3.05 -9.23 -4.86
CA TYR A 204 -2.93 -7.79 -4.92
C TYR A 204 -4.28 -7.09 -5.09
N LEU A 205 -5.06 -7.51 -6.08
CA LEU A 205 -6.34 -6.89 -6.38
C LEU A 205 -7.29 -7.09 -5.20
N ALA A 206 -7.31 -8.28 -4.58
CA ALA A 206 -8.06 -8.56 -3.37
C ALA A 206 -7.69 -7.63 -2.20
N SER A 207 -6.39 -7.31 -2.02
CA SER A 207 -5.95 -6.36 -0.98
C SER A 207 -6.59 -4.98 -1.12
N ARG A 208 -6.86 -4.54 -2.36
CA ARG A 208 -7.51 -3.25 -2.66
C ARG A 208 -9.03 -3.36 -2.58
N ALA A 209 -9.58 -4.46 -3.08
CA ALA A 209 -11.01 -4.75 -3.04
C ALA A 209 -11.56 -4.88 -1.61
N ALA A 210 -10.81 -5.51 -0.71
CA ALA A 210 -11.20 -5.72 0.68
C ALA A 210 -11.34 -4.40 1.48
N MET A 211 -10.79 -3.30 0.97
CA MET A 211 -10.90 -1.97 1.58
C MET A 211 -12.01 -1.11 0.96
N HIS A 212 -12.65 -1.58 -0.11
CA HIS A 212 -13.63 -0.77 -0.83
C HIS A 212 -15.03 -0.91 -0.23
N LEU A 213 -15.70 0.23 -0.05
CA LEU A 213 -17.09 0.31 0.31
C LEU A 213 -17.90 0.70 -0.94
N PRO A 214 -18.79 -0.17 -1.46
CA PRO A 214 -19.57 0.15 -2.66
C PRO A 214 -20.38 1.44 -2.48
N ALA A 215 -20.20 2.40 -3.38
CA ALA A 215 -20.95 3.66 -3.44
C ALA A 215 -21.97 3.65 -4.60
N THR A 216 -23.02 4.47 -4.50
CA THR A 216 -24.20 4.43 -5.39
C THR A 216 -23.92 4.56 -6.89
N GLY A 217 -22.81 5.19 -7.31
CA GLY A 217 -22.47 5.42 -8.73
C GLY A 217 -21.68 4.31 -9.42
N SER A 218 -20.85 3.55 -8.70
CA SER A 218 -20.00 2.47 -9.25
C SER A 218 -20.34 1.09 -8.69
N ALA A 219 -21.47 0.99 -7.96
CA ALA A 219 -21.89 -0.18 -7.21
C ALA A 219 -21.92 -1.46 -8.04
N LYS A 220 -22.43 -1.43 -9.29
CA LYS A 220 -22.61 -2.65 -10.09
C LYS A 220 -21.30 -3.32 -10.50
N GLU A 221 -20.33 -2.53 -10.96
CA GLU A 221 -19.01 -3.08 -11.35
C GLU A 221 -18.27 -3.61 -10.12
N TRP A 222 -18.32 -2.86 -9.02
CA TRP A 222 -17.73 -3.25 -7.76
C TRP A 222 -18.37 -4.50 -7.15
N GLU A 223 -19.70 -4.60 -7.20
CA GLU A 223 -20.43 -5.77 -6.74
C GLU A 223 -20.02 -7.02 -7.52
N LYS A 224 -19.90 -6.91 -8.85
CA LYS A 224 -19.40 -8.01 -9.69
C LYS A 224 -18.01 -8.46 -9.25
N VAL A 225 -17.09 -7.52 -9.07
CA VAL A 225 -15.70 -7.81 -8.67
C VAL A 225 -15.62 -8.43 -7.28
N LEU A 226 -16.31 -7.85 -6.29
CA LEU A 226 -16.33 -8.34 -4.92
C LEU A 226 -16.94 -9.74 -4.83
N ASN A 227 -18.01 -10.01 -5.58
CA ASN A 227 -18.63 -11.33 -5.62
C ASN A 227 -17.73 -12.36 -6.30
N ALA A 228 -17.09 -12.01 -7.42
CA ALA A 228 -16.17 -12.91 -8.13
C ALA A 228 -14.95 -13.26 -7.27
N MET A 229 -14.33 -12.26 -6.62
CA MET A 229 -13.21 -12.49 -5.72
C MET A 229 -13.62 -13.30 -4.49
N ALA A 230 -14.73 -12.95 -3.83
CA ALA A 230 -15.19 -13.71 -2.68
C ALA A 230 -15.46 -15.18 -3.05
N ALA A 231 -16.09 -15.43 -4.20
CA ALA A 231 -16.31 -16.79 -4.70
C ALA A 231 -15.01 -17.54 -4.98
N HIS A 232 -14.01 -16.88 -5.58
CA HIS A 232 -12.67 -17.45 -5.81
C HIS A 232 -12.02 -17.90 -4.51
N TYR A 233 -11.90 -17.00 -3.53
CA TYR A 233 -11.30 -17.34 -2.24
C TYR A 233 -12.13 -18.38 -1.48
N GLU A 234 -13.46 -18.30 -1.50
CA GLU A 234 -14.33 -19.33 -0.92
C GLU A 234 -14.16 -20.70 -1.58
N ALA A 235 -13.76 -20.78 -2.85
CA ALA A 235 -13.52 -22.04 -3.55
C ALA A 235 -12.14 -22.65 -3.23
N LEU A 236 -11.18 -21.86 -2.72
CA LEU A 236 -9.83 -22.36 -2.42
C LEU A 236 -9.85 -23.53 -1.42
N PRO A 237 -8.93 -24.50 -1.53
CA PRO A 237 -8.78 -25.56 -0.54
C PRO A 237 -8.50 -24.99 0.86
N LYS A 238 -9.25 -25.49 1.84
CA LYS A 238 -9.07 -25.13 3.26
C LYS A 238 -8.06 -26.08 3.91
N GLU A 239 -8.11 -27.34 3.50
CA GLU A 239 -7.08 -28.33 3.77
C GLU A 239 -5.74 -27.89 3.15
N GLY A 240 -4.64 -28.14 3.87
CA GLY A 240 -3.30 -27.73 3.43
C GLY A 240 -3.03 -26.22 3.47
N GLY A 241 -3.91 -25.42 4.12
CA GLY A 241 -3.65 -24.02 4.42
C GLY A 241 -3.66 -23.07 3.22
N VAL A 242 -4.11 -23.52 2.04
CA VAL A 242 -4.06 -22.71 0.80
C VAL A 242 -4.89 -21.45 0.98
N PHE A 243 -6.16 -21.56 1.38
CA PHE A 243 -6.99 -20.38 1.67
C PHE A 243 -6.27 -19.39 2.61
N ALA A 244 -5.78 -19.89 3.74
CA ALA A 244 -5.21 -19.05 4.80
C ALA A 244 -3.97 -18.29 4.32
N ARG A 245 -3.06 -18.96 3.61
CA ARG A 245 -1.85 -18.35 3.04
C ARG A 245 -2.19 -17.25 2.02
N ARG A 246 -3.15 -17.51 1.13
CA ARG A 246 -3.54 -16.56 0.06
C ARG A 246 -4.31 -15.36 0.64
N ALA A 247 -5.22 -15.62 1.59
CA ALA A 247 -5.90 -14.55 2.31
C ALA A 247 -4.91 -13.70 3.14
N ALA A 248 -3.91 -14.33 3.79
CA ALA A 248 -2.86 -13.62 4.52
C ALA A 248 -1.97 -12.77 3.59
N ASN A 249 -1.60 -13.27 2.40
CA ASN A 249 -0.89 -12.48 1.39
C ASN A 249 -1.68 -11.23 0.97
N ALA A 250 -2.97 -11.40 0.68
CA ALA A 250 -3.84 -10.29 0.35
C ALA A 250 -3.93 -9.31 1.52
N LEU A 251 -4.10 -9.82 2.75
CA LEU A 251 -4.20 -9.00 3.96
C LEU A 251 -2.90 -8.24 4.29
N GLY A 252 -1.76 -8.88 4.10
CA GLY A 252 -0.43 -8.28 4.31
C GLY A 252 -0.12 -7.16 3.32
N ALA A 253 -0.76 -7.15 2.14
CA ALA A 253 -0.62 -6.10 1.14
C ALA A 253 -1.53 -4.87 1.37
N LEU A 254 -2.38 -4.86 2.40
CA LEU A 254 -3.16 -3.67 2.75
C LEU A 254 -2.23 -2.58 3.28
N PRO A 255 -2.29 -1.33 2.78
CA PRO A 255 -1.48 -0.25 3.32
C PRO A 255 -1.86 0.07 4.77
N ALA A 256 -0.92 0.58 5.56
CA ALA A 256 -1.22 1.11 6.89
C ALA A 256 -2.25 2.25 6.80
N TYR A 257 -3.12 2.38 7.82
CA TYR A 257 -4.09 3.49 7.95
C TYR A 257 -5.06 3.66 6.76
N SER A 258 -5.29 2.61 5.98
CA SER A 258 -6.16 2.64 4.79
C SER A 258 -7.63 2.28 5.04
N MET A 259 -7.95 1.63 6.17
CA MET A 259 -9.30 1.16 6.51
C MET A 259 -9.95 2.03 7.60
N TRP A 260 -10.54 3.14 7.17
CA TRP A 260 -11.19 4.11 8.07
C TRP A 260 -12.60 3.69 8.52
N THR A 261 -13.31 2.92 7.69
CA THR A 261 -14.73 2.54 7.89
C THR A 261 -14.88 1.04 8.13
N PHE A 262 -14.09 0.47 9.04
CA PHE A 262 -13.99 -0.97 9.27
C PHE A 262 -15.36 -1.65 9.49
N ASP A 263 -16.21 -1.10 10.36
CA ASP A 263 -17.51 -1.70 10.68
C ASP A 263 -18.43 -1.74 9.44
N ALA A 264 -18.46 -0.65 8.65
CA ALA A 264 -19.24 -0.60 7.41
C ALA A 264 -18.69 -1.56 6.34
N LEU A 265 -17.37 -1.75 6.29
CA LEU A 265 -16.74 -2.74 5.41
C LEU A 265 -17.18 -4.16 5.79
N MET A 266 -17.22 -4.49 7.08
CA MET A 266 -17.72 -5.79 7.54
C MET A 266 -19.21 -5.97 7.22
N GLU A 267 -20.00 -4.91 7.15
CA GLU A 267 -21.42 -5.02 6.79
C GLU A 267 -21.64 -5.20 5.28
N LYS A 268 -20.89 -4.48 4.44
CA LYS A 268 -21.22 -4.34 3.01
C LYS A 268 -20.25 -5.04 2.06
N ASN A 269 -19.07 -5.42 2.51
CA ASN A 269 -18.05 -6.06 1.68
C ASN A 269 -17.91 -7.55 2.03
N ARG A 270 -18.44 -8.42 1.15
CA ARG A 270 -18.39 -9.88 1.34
C ARG A 270 -16.96 -10.42 1.44
N LEU A 271 -16.05 -9.93 0.60
CA LEU A 271 -14.65 -10.35 0.61
C LEU A 271 -13.98 -9.98 1.94
N ALA A 272 -14.22 -8.75 2.43
CA ALA A 272 -13.69 -8.32 3.71
C ALA A 272 -14.22 -9.19 4.86
N ARG A 273 -15.52 -9.52 4.88
CA ARG A 273 -16.07 -10.46 5.86
C ARG A 273 -15.44 -11.84 5.82
N LEU A 274 -15.21 -12.37 4.61
CA LEU A 274 -14.57 -13.67 4.42
C LEU A 274 -13.19 -13.68 5.08
N PHE A 275 -12.41 -12.62 4.85
CA PHE A 275 -11.05 -12.50 5.40
C PHE A 275 -11.00 -12.25 6.91
N PHE A 276 -11.91 -11.44 7.47
CA PHE A 276 -11.80 -10.96 8.86
C PHE A 276 -12.70 -11.66 9.89
N LEU A 277 -13.79 -12.31 9.47
CA LEU A 277 -14.82 -12.82 10.40
C LEU A 277 -15.16 -14.30 10.23
N ARG A 278 -14.87 -14.92 9.08
CA ARG A 278 -15.39 -16.26 8.73
C ARG A 278 -14.32 -17.35 8.61
N SER A 279 -13.06 -17.05 8.94
CA SER A 279 -11.94 -17.91 8.54
C SER A 279 -10.94 -18.19 9.66
N ASP A 280 -11.34 -17.99 10.91
CA ASP A 280 -10.45 -18.07 12.07
C ASP A 280 -9.73 -19.42 12.18
N ASP A 281 -10.47 -20.52 12.07
CA ASP A 281 -9.92 -21.86 12.20
C ASP A 281 -8.98 -22.20 11.03
N PHE A 282 -9.21 -21.65 9.84
CA PHE A 282 -8.34 -21.84 8.69
C PHE A 282 -6.98 -21.16 8.89
N TYR A 283 -6.95 -19.97 9.49
CA TYR A 283 -5.68 -19.31 9.81
C TYR A 283 -4.91 -20.07 10.89
N LEU A 284 -5.57 -20.52 11.96
CA LEU A 284 -4.90 -21.29 13.02
C LEU A 284 -4.33 -22.64 12.54
N ALA A 285 -4.89 -23.20 11.46
CA ALA A 285 -4.37 -24.40 10.81
C ALA A 285 -3.08 -24.14 10.00
N GLU A 286 -2.76 -22.89 9.65
CA GLU A 286 -1.57 -22.49 8.89
C GLU A 286 -0.74 -21.46 9.69
N PRO A 287 0.21 -21.90 10.54
CA PRO A 287 0.97 -21.01 11.43
C PRO A 287 1.74 -19.90 10.71
N ARG A 288 2.18 -20.13 9.47
CA ARG A 288 2.88 -19.09 8.68
C ARG A 288 1.95 -17.93 8.34
N ALA A 289 0.70 -18.22 7.98
CA ALA A 289 -0.29 -17.19 7.72
C ALA A 289 -0.53 -16.31 8.96
N VAL A 290 -0.60 -16.90 10.16
CA VAL A 290 -0.75 -16.12 11.40
C VAL A 290 0.44 -15.19 11.64
N ARG A 291 1.67 -15.65 11.35
CA ARG A 291 2.86 -14.82 11.42
C ARG A 291 2.79 -13.63 10.44
N ASP A 292 2.39 -13.90 9.19
CA ASP A 292 2.21 -12.85 8.17
C ASP A 292 1.17 -11.80 8.62
N LEU A 293 0.09 -12.24 9.28
CA LEU A 293 -0.93 -11.32 9.83
C LEU A 293 -0.39 -10.46 10.99
N LEU A 294 0.52 -10.99 11.82
CA LEU A 294 1.17 -10.23 12.91
C LEU A 294 2.14 -9.16 12.37
N GLU A 295 2.83 -9.48 11.28
CA GLU A 295 3.80 -8.60 10.62
C GLU A 295 3.15 -7.59 9.66
N ALA A 296 1.87 -7.78 9.34
CA ALA A 296 1.12 -6.90 8.44
C ALA A 296 1.15 -5.43 8.90
N PRO A 297 1.26 -4.46 7.97
CA PRO A 297 1.35 -3.04 8.31
C PRO A 297 -0.01 -2.45 8.77
N GLN A 298 -1.12 -3.14 8.51
CA GLN A 298 -2.46 -2.66 8.85
C GLN A 298 -2.91 -3.14 10.24
N ILE A 299 -3.36 -2.21 11.10
CA ILE A 299 -3.71 -2.47 12.50
C ILE A 299 -4.88 -3.45 12.66
N HIS A 300 -5.86 -3.44 11.76
CA HIS A 300 -6.99 -4.37 11.81
C HIS A 300 -6.57 -5.80 11.49
N VAL A 301 -5.55 -5.97 10.63
CA VAL A 301 -4.97 -7.29 10.31
C VAL A 301 -4.20 -7.84 11.50
N GLN A 302 -3.39 -7.01 12.15
CA GLN A 302 -2.73 -7.38 13.41
C GLN A 302 -3.75 -7.71 14.52
N ALA A 303 -4.83 -6.93 14.61
CA ALA A 303 -5.91 -7.19 15.56
C ALA A 303 -6.62 -8.52 15.29
N LEU A 304 -6.80 -8.91 14.02
CA LEU A 304 -7.24 -10.26 13.66
C LEU A 304 -6.27 -11.31 14.23
N ALA A 305 -4.97 -11.19 13.96
CA ALA A 305 -3.97 -12.14 14.47
C ALA A 305 -3.99 -12.28 15.99
N PHE A 306 -4.03 -11.16 16.73
CA PHE A 306 -4.12 -11.20 18.19
C PHE A 306 -5.40 -11.89 18.68
N ARG A 307 -6.54 -11.62 18.05
CA ARG A 307 -7.79 -12.32 18.39
C ARG A 307 -7.69 -13.83 18.15
N LEU A 308 -7.10 -14.25 17.02
CA LEU A 308 -6.90 -15.66 16.71
C LEU A 308 -6.03 -16.36 17.77
N LEU A 309 -4.90 -15.74 18.11
CA LEU A 309 -3.95 -16.26 19.08
C LEU A 309 -4.46 -16.21 20.52
N GLY A 310 -5.40 -15.32 20.83
CA GLY A 310 -6.05 -15.21 22.14
C GLY A 310 -7.24 -16.17 22.35
N ARG A 311 -7.63 -16.97 21.35
CA ARG A 311 -8.73 -17.94 21.48
C ARG A 311 -8.40 -19.03 22.49
N ASP A 312 -9.36 -19.46 23.28
CA ASP A 312 -9.16 -20.58 24.21
C ASP A 312 -9.16 -21.92 23.47
N SER A 313 -8.02 -22.27 22.86
CA SER A 313 -7.81 -23.54 22.19
C SER A 313 -6.35 -23.97 22.28
N ALA A 314 -6.12 -25.29 22.29
CA ALA A 314 -4.76 -25.84 22.32
C ALA A 314 -3.93 -25.37 21.11
N LYS A 315 -4.56 -25.27 19.92
CA LYS A 315 -3.88 -24.81 18.71
C LYS A 315 -3.48 -23.34 18.80
N ALA A 316 -4.35 -22.46 19.29
CA ALA A 316 -4.00 -21.06 19.48
C ALA A 316 -2.84 -20.88 20.46
N ARG A 317 -2.79 -21.65 21.55
CA ARG A 317 -1.67 -21.64 22.51
C ARG A 317 -0.35 -22.07 21.86
N GLU A 318 -0.36 -23.15 21.08
CA GLU A 318 0.80 -23.63 20.32
C GLU A 318 1.30 -22.56 19.34
N VAL A 319 0.43 -22.00 18.50
CA VAL A 319 0.80 -21.00 17.50
C VAL A 319 1.22 -19.68 18.15
N ALA A 320 0.63 -19.30 19.29
CA ALA A 320 1.04 -18.12 20.04
C ALA A 320 2.47 -18.29 20.58
N ALA A 321 2.81 -19.47 21.10
CA ALA A 321 4.16 -19.77 21.57
C ALA A 321 5.19 -19.76 20.43
N GLN A 322 4.82 -20.22 19.23
CA GLN A 322 5.68 -20.17 18.03
C GLN A 322 5.97 -18.74 17.55
N ASN A 323 5.15 -17.76 17.92
CA ASN A 323 5.28 -16.35 17.54
C ASN A 323 5.63 -15.44 18.73
N LEU A 324 6.28 -16.01 19.74
CA LEU A 324 6.64 -15.33 20.98
C LEU A 324 7.51 -14.09 20.73
N ASP A 325 8.40 -14.16 19.75
CA ASP A 325 9.30 -13.08 19.34
C ASP A 325 8.53 -11.82 18.90
N LEU A 326 7.44 -11.99 18.15
CA LEU A 326 6.58 -10.90 17.71
C LEU A 326 5.61 -10.44 18.81
N LEU A 327 5.08 -11.38 19.60
CA LEU A 327 4.12 -11.07 20.67
C LEU A 327 4.75 -10.27 21.81
N GLN A 328 5.96 -10.61 22.26
CA GLN A 328 6.59 -9.90 23.37
C GLN A 328 6.81 -8.40 23.07
N ALA A 329 7.06 -8.05 21.80
CA ALA A 329 7.24 -6.67 21.37
C ALA A 329 5.96 -5.82 21.52
N THR A 330 4.79 -6.46 21.60
CA THR A 330 3.51 -5.76 21.76
C THR A 330 3.34 -5.09 23.12
N LEU A 331 4.06 -5.56 24.14
CA LEU A 331 4.05 -4.95 25.48
C LEU A 331 4.54 -3.51 25.41
N LEU A 332 5.65 -3.27 24.71
CA LEU A 332 6.36 -1.99 24.75
C LEU A 332 6.01 -1.05 23.60
N ARG A 333 5.45 -1.55 22.49
CA ARG A 333 5.10 -0.70 21.34
C ARG A 333 3.77 0.06 21.54
N PRO A 334 3.58 1.20 20.85
CA PRO A 334 2.28 1.88 20.81
C PRO A 334 1.20 1.01 20.18
N LEU A 335 0.09 0.81 20.89
CA LEU A 335 -1.08 0.06 20.42
C LEU A 335 -2.36 0.74 20.90
N HIS A 336 -3.41 0.66 20.09
CA HIS A 336 -4.75 1.04 20.52
C HIS A 336 -5.21 0.12 21.67
N ARG A 337 -5.95 0.67 22.65
CA ARG A 337 -6.33 -0.05 23.89
C ARG A 337 -7.00 -1.40 23.61
N ARG A 338 -7.98 -1.43 22.69
CA ARG A 338 -8.67 -2.68 22.30
C ARG A 338 -7.72 -3.73 21.72
N THR A 339 -6.83 -3.32 20.83
CA THR A 339 -5.81 -4.20 20.21
C THR A 339 -4.84 -4.74 21.26
N ARG A 340 -4.48 -3.92 22.26
CA ARG A 340 -3.62 -4.32 23.37
C ARG A 340 -4.26 -5.39 24.26
N HIS A 341 -5.56 -5.31 24.54
CA HIS A 341 -6.25 -6.38 25.27
C HIS A 341 -6.19 -7.70 24.51
N ALA A 342 -6.45 -7.70 23.20
CA ALA A 342 -6.31 -8.91 22.39
C ALA A 342 -4.87 -9.45 22.39
N ALA A 343 -3.87 -8.57 22.35
CA ALA A 343 -2.46 -8.96 22.45
C ALA A 343 -2.12 -9.58 23.82
N PHE A 344 -2.71 -9.09 24.91
CA PHE A 344 -2.54 -9.68 26.24
C PHE A 344 -3.12 -11.10 26.32
N ASP A 345 -4.25 -11.37 25.68
CA ASP A 345 -4.80 -12.72 25.64
C ASP A 345 -3.95 -13.66 24.78
N ALA A 346 -3.38 -13.18 23.67
CA ALA A 346 -2.38 -13.93 22.90
C ALA A 346 -1.12 -14.24 23.72
N LEU A 347 -0.61 -13.28 24.49
CA LEU A 347 0.51 -13.47 25.41
C LEU A 347 0.20 -14.47 26.53
N ALA A 348 -1.02 -14.43 27.08
CA ALA A 348 -1.46 -15.39 28.07
C ALA A 348 -1.45 -16.82 27.50
N ASN A 349 -1.93 -16.98 26.26
CA ASN A 349 -1.93 -18.27 25.57
C ASN A 349 -0.51 -18.77 25.25
N ALA A 350 0.40 -17.90 24.81
CA ALA A 350 1.81 -18.26 24.63
C ALA A 350 2.43 -18.75 25.94
N ALA A 351 2.24 -18.02 27.05
CA ALA A 351 2.73 -18.43 28.36
C ALA A 351 2.08 -19.73 28.86
N ALA A 352 0.79 -19.97 28.56
CA ALA A 352 0.08 -21.17 28.97
C ALA A 352 0.54 -22.43 28.22
N HIS A 353 1.17 -22.30 27.06
CA HIS A 353 1.67 -23.43 26.27
C HIS A 353 2.85 -24.14 26.94
N GLY A 354 3.76 -23.39 27.60
CA GLY A 354 4.90 -23.98 28.28
C GLY A 354 5.68 -22.99 29.15
N VAL A 355 6.36 -23.53 30.17
CA VAL A 355 7.14 -22.75 31.14
C VAL A 355 8.25 -21.93 30.48
N GLU A 356 8.85 -22.41 29.39
CA GLU A 356 9.90 -21.70 28.66
C GLU A 356 9.39 -20.37 28.06
N ALA A 357 8.19 -20.38 27.47
CA ALA A 357 7.57 -19.16 26.97
C ALA A 357 7.20 -18.20 28.11
N ALA A 358 6.68 -18.72 29.22
CA ALA A 358 6.38 -17.93 30.40
C ALA A 358 7.64 -17.29 31.02
N ARG A 359 8.77 -18.01 31.06
CA ARG A 359 10.05 -17.51 31.57
C ARG A 359 10.57 -16.31 30.78
N VAL A 360 10.30 -16.26 29.47
CA VAL A 360 10.62 -15.10 28.63
C VAL A 360 9.65 -13.95 28.87
N LEU A 361 8.36 -14.23 29.02
CA LEU A 361 7.31 -13.19 29.09
C LEU A 361 7.22 -12.50 30.45
N VAL A 362 7.34 -13.23 31.56
CA VAL A 362 7.14 -12.69 32.91
C VAL A 362 8.04 -11.46 33.18
N PRO A 363 9.36 -11.48 32.92
CA PRO A 363 10.20 -10.30 33.08
C PRO A 363 9.73 -9.12 32.22
N ARG A 364 9.32 -9.37 30.97
CA ARG A 364 8.85 -8.32 30.06
C ARG A 364 7.52 -7.69 30.50
N VAL A 365 6.64 -8.51 31.09
CA VAL A 365 5.38 -8.03 31.68
C VAL A 365 5.68 -7.16 32.90
N ARG A 366 6.65 -7.53 33.74
CA ARG A 366 7.14 -6.71 34.86
C ARG A 366 7.70 -5.37 34.36
N ASP A 367 8.57 -5.40 33.36
CA ASP A 367 9.14 -4.18 32.74
C ASP A 367 8.04 -3.23 32.25
N ALA A 368 6.96 -3.77 31.69
CA ALA A 368 5.86 -2.97 31.15
C ALA A 368 5.07 -2.19 32.22
N PHE A 369 5.19 -2.50 33.51
CA PHE A 369 4.61 -1.67 34.59
C PHE A 369 5.28 -0.30 34.73
N ALA A 370 6.51 -0.14 34.23
CA ALA A 370 7.20 1.15 34.19
C ALA A 370 6.58 2.12 33.17
N LEU A 371 5.73 1.64 32.26
CA LEU A 371 5.08 2.49 31.27
C LEU A 371 4.01 3.39 31.93
N PRO A 372 3.76 4.59 31.38
CA PRO A 372 2.76 5.51 31.92
C PRO A 372 1.34 4.90 31.89
N ASP A 373 0.54 5.20 32.91
CA ASP A 373 -0.86 4.74 33.02
C ASP A 373 -1.74 5.28 31.89
N SER A 374 -1.37 6.43 31.33
CA SER A 374 -2.10 7.06 30.24
C SER A 374 -2.14 6.14 29.01
N ARG A 375 -3.34 5.65 28.67
CA ARG A 375 -3.62 4.75 27.54
C ARG A 375 -3.02 3.34 27.66
N TYR A 376 -2.43 2.99 28.81
CA TYR A 376 -1.91 1.65 29.09
C TYR A 376 -2.80 0.94 30.15
N PRO A 377 -3.43 -0.21 29.83
CA PRO A 377 -4.35 -0.90 30.74
C PRO A 377 -3.57 -1.71 31.79
N LYS A 378 -3.05 -1.04 32.83
CA LYS A 378 -2.27 -1.68 33.92
C LYS A 378 -3.04 -2.76 34.67
N GLU A 379 -4.35 -2.60 34.87
CA GLU A 379 -5.21 -3.63 35.48
C GLU A 379 -5.18 -4.94 34.68
N SER A 380 -5.27 -4.85 33.34
CA SER A 380 -5.18 -6.02 32.48
C SER A 380 -3.77 -6.59 32.38
N LEU A 381 -2.73 -5.75 32.51
CA LEU A 381 -1.35 -6.20 32.64
C LEU A 381 -1.14 -6.99 33.94
N MET A 382 -1.71 -6.52 35.04
CA MET A 382 -1.70 -7.22 36.33
C MET A 382 -2.46 -8.54 36.25
N ALA A 383 -3.64 -8.57 35.62
CA ALA A 383 -4.38 -9.80 35.39
C ALA A 383 -3.59 -10.79 34.50
N LEU A 384 -2.86 -10.30 33.51
CA LEU A 384 -1.96 -11.11 32.69
C LEU A 384 -0.83 -11.74 33.52
N LEU A 385 -0.12 -10.93 34.31
CA LEU A 385 0.94 -11.41 35.19
C LEU A 385 0.42 -12.44 36.20
N ALA A 386 -0.70 -12.15 36.87
CA ALA A 386 -1.32 -13.05 37.82
C ALA A 386 -1.70 -14.39 37.18
N ARG A 387 -2.26 -14.40 35.96
CA ARG A 387 -2.55 -15.63 35.21
C ARG A 387 -1.29 -16.46 34.94
N MET A 388 -0.20 -15.82 34.54
CA MET A 388 1.09 -16.50 34.28
C MET A 388 1.66 -17.12 35.56
N LEU A 389 1.70 -16.37 36.66
CA LEU A 389 2.25 -16.80 37.95
C LEU A 389 1.35 -17.81 38.69
N ALA A 390 0.04 -17.78 38.44
CA ALA A 390 -0.87 -18.82 38.92
C ALA A 390 -0.58 -20.17 38.24
N ARG A 391 -0.28 -20.14 36.94
CA ARG A 391 0.03 -21.34 36.15
C ARG A 391 1.43 -21.89 36.41
N TRP A 392 2.41 -21.00 36.60
CA TRP A 392 3.83 -21.34 36.80
C TRP A 392 4.34 -20.71 38.11
N PRO A 393 4.00 -21.29 39.28
CA PRO A 393 4.40 -20.75 40.58
C PRO A 393 5.91 -20.59 40.77
N GLU A 394 6.71 -21.38 40.08
CA GLU A 394 8.18 -21.33 40.10
C GLU A 394 8.78 -20.03 39.51
N LEU A 395 7.98 -19.23 38.81
CA LEU A 395 8.40 -17.94 38.24
C LEU A 395 8.10 -16.75 39.16
N ARG A 396 7.49 -16.98 40.34
CA ARG A 396 7.14 -15.93 41.30
C ARG A 396 8.39 -15.36 41.97
N ASP A 397 8.43 -14.05 42.13
CA ASP A 397 9.39 -13.40 43.01
C ASP A 397 8.92 -13.52 44.48
N ALA A 398 9.81 -13.25 45.44
CA ALA A 398 9.53 -13.37 46.88
C ALA A 398 8.31 -12.53 47.34
N THR A 399 8.05 -11.41 46.66
CA THR A 399 6.93 -10.49 46.94
C THR A 399 5.62 -10.90 46.25
N GLU A 400 5.66 -11.89 45.35
CA GLU A 400 4.51 -12.36 44.56
C GLU A 400 3.95 -13.69 45.08
N VAL A 401 4.46 -14.18 46.21
CA VAL A 401 3.94 -15.37 46.88
C VAL A 401 2.66 -15.00 47.65
N PRO A 402 1.50 -15.64 47.35
CA PRO A 402 0.26 -15.38 48.07
C PRO A 402 0.45 -15.64 49.56
N HIS A 403 0.14 -14.63 50.39
CA HIS A 403 0.06 -14.83 51.84
C HIS A 403 -1.24 -15.60 52.12
N VAL A 404 -1.12 -16.90 52.37
CA VAL A 404 -2.26 -17.74 52.75
C VAL A 404 -2.59 -17.46 54.21
N PHE A 405 -3.59 -16.62 54.46
CA PHE A 405 -4.18 -16.47 55.79
C PHE A 405 -5.06 -17.68 56.07
N GLY A 406 -4.48 -18.72 56.67
CA GLY A 406 -5.21 -19.84 57.25
C GLY A 406 -5.31 -19.69 58.77
N LEU A 407 -6.43 -20.11 59.37
CA LEU A 407 -6.46 -20.44 60.79
C LEU A 407 -5.42 -21.54 61.05
N PRO A 408 -4.63 -21.47 62.13
CA PRO A 408 -3.64 -22.49 62.43
C PRO A 408 -4.32 -23.86 62.41
N ALA A 409 -3.75 -24.80 61.68
CA ALA A 409 -4.14 -26.19 61.83
C ALA A 409 -3.98 -26.53 63.31
N LYS A 410 -5.07 -26.96 63.95
CA LYS A 410 -4.99 -27.59 65.28
C LYS A 410 -4.05 -28.78 65.14
N GLY A 411 -2.79 -28.63 65.51
CA GLY A 411 -1.81 -29.70 65.36
C GLY A 411 -0.38 -29.33 65.71
N ASP A 412 0.10 -28.14 65.36
CA ASP A 412 1.51 -27.81 65.60
C ASP A 412 1.68 -27.06 66.92
N GLY A 413 1.46 -27.81 67.99
CA GLY A 413 2.01 -27.53 69.30
C GLY A 413 2.98 -28.66 69.66
N ALA A 414 4.27 -28.34 69.65
CA ALA A 414 5.29 -28.95 70.50
C ALA A 414 6.29 -27.86 70.89
#